data_AF-A0A927VL07-F1
#
_entry.id   AF-A0A927VL07-F1
#
_cell.length_a   1.000
_cell.length_b   1.000
_cell.length_c   1.000
_cell.angle_alpha   90.00
_cell.angle_beta   90.00
_cell.angle_gamma   90.00
#
_symmetry.space_group_name_H-M   'P 1'
#
loop_
_entity.id
_entity.type
_entity.pdbx_description
1 polymer ?
#
loop_
_entity_poly.entity_id
_entity_poly.type
_entity_poly.pdbx_seq_one_letter_code
_entity_poly.pdbx_strand_id
1 'polypeptide(L)' 'MNKQSKLKAILTRMEELKEDFAEVTDEYDADYADDQTMNLLTEASSAIDDAIDCIYDAMEMAE' A
#
# COMPACT_ATOMS: atom_id res chain seq x y z
N MET A 1 -21.60 10.67 -1.10
CA MET A 1 -20.87 9.48 -0.60
C MET A 1 -20.94 9.43 0.92
N ASN A 2 -21.31 8.30 1.50
CA ASN A 2 -21.24 8.08 2.96
C ASN A 2 -19.79 7.76 3.40
N LYS A 3 -19.53 7.72 4.72
CA LYS A 3 -18.19 7.45 5.28
C LYS A 3 -17.60 6.11 4.79
N GLN A 4 -18.41 5.06 4.69
CA GLN A 4 -17.98 3.74 4.20
C GLN A 4 -17.60 3.78 2.72
N SER A 5 -18.34 4.51 1.88
CA SER A 5 -17.99 4.69 0.45
C SER A 5 -16.68 5.45 0.28
N LYS A 6 -16.37 6.38 1.20
CA LYS A 6 -15.09 7.08 1.21
C LYS A 6 -13.95 6.14 1.59
N LEU A 7 -14.13 5.30 2.62
CA LEU A 7 -13.13 4.30 3.00
C LEU A 7 -12.88 3.27 1.89
N LYS A 8 -13.94 2.75 1.26
CA LYS A 8 -13.81 1.86 0.08
C LYS A 8 -13.01 2.52 -1.05
N ALA A 9 -13.27 3.79 -1.34
CA ALA A 9 -12.52 4.51 -2.38
C ALA A 9 -11.05 4.76 -1.99
N ILE A 10 -10.74 4.92 -0.71
CA ILE A 10 -9.35 5.02 -0.22
C ILE A 10 -8.66 3.66 -0.36
N LEU A 11 -9.32 2.60 0.09
CA LEU A 11 -8.84 1.22 0.03
C LEU A 11 -8.47 0.82 -1.41
N THR A 12 -9.37 1.03 -2.38
CA THR A 12 -9.10 0.75 -3.79
C THR A 12 -7.85 1.49 -4.29
N ARG A 13 -7.67 2.77 -3.92
CA ARG A 13 -6.48 3.54 -4.32
C ARG A 13 -5.20 3.04 -3.66
N MET A 14 -5.30 2.49 -2.45
CA MET A 14 -4.15 1.93 -1.76
C MET A 14 -3.74 0.58 -2.34
N GLU A 15 -4.70 -0.24 -2.76
CA GLU A 15 -4.45 -1.46 -3.51
C GLU A 15 -3.78 -1.15 -4.88
N GLU A 16 -4.30 -0.17 -5.62
CA GLU A 16 -3.67 0.33 -6.85
C GLU A 16 -2.25 0.85 -6.58
N LEU A 17 -2.07 1.67 -5.53
CA LEU A 17 -0.74 2.18 -5.16
C LEU A 17 0.22 1.06 -4.79
N LYS A 18 -0.25 -0.02 -4.15
CA LYS A 18 0.59 -1.18 -3.81
C LYS A 18 1.11 -1.88 -5.07
N GLU A 19 0.25 -2.04 -6.09
CA GLU A 19 0.64 -2.61 -7.37
C GLU A 19 1.69 -1.73 -8.06
N ASP A 20 1.46 -0.42 -8.14
CA ASP A 20 2.43 0.55 -8.69
C ASP A 20 3.76 0.52 -7.93
N PHE A 21 3.70 0.40 -6.59
CA PHE A 21 4.89 0.37 -5.74
C PHE A 21 5.71 -0.91 -5.94
N ALA A 22 5.04 -2.05 -6.16
CA ALA A 22 5.70 -3.30 -6.48
C ALA A 22 6.42 -3.22 -7.84
N GLU A 23 5.76 -2.68 -8.87
CA GLU A 23 6.38 -2.49 -10.20
C GLU A 23 7.64 -1.62 -10.12
N VAL A 24 7.56 -0.47 -9.42
CA VAL A 24 8.73 0.40 -9.25
C VAL A 24 9.82 -0.29 -8.42
N THR A 25 9.47 -1.04 -7.38
CA THR A 25 10.48 -1.76 -6.56
C THR A 25 11.23 -2.79 -7.38
N ASP A 26 10.53 -3.52 -8.27
CA ASP A 26 11.13 -4.48 -9.20
C ASP A 26 12.06 -3.77 -10.21
N GLU A 27 11.73 -2.57 -10.68
CA GLU A 27 12.61 -1.76 -11.53
C GLU A 27 13.90 -1.36 -10.80
N TYR A 28 13.82 -0.92 -9.54
CA TYR A 28 14.98 -0.59 -8.73
C TYR A 28 15.86 -1.83 -8.46
N ASP A 29 15.28 -2.99 -8.20
CA ASP A 29 16.03 -4.25 -8.04
C ASP A 29 16.75 -4.64 -9.34
N ALA A 30 16.07 -4.52 -10.49
CA ALA A 30 16.63 -4.80 -11.81
C ALA A 30 17.81 -3.88 -12.16
N ASP A 31 17.78 -2.62 -11.68
CA ASP A 31 18.86 -1.65 -11.82
C ASP A 31 19.98 -1.80 -10.76
N TYR A 32 19.94 -2.86 -9.94
CA TYR A 32 20.89 -3.13 -8.85
C TYR A 32 21.00 -1.95 -7.88
N ALA A 33 19.86 -1.37 -7.50
CA ALA A 33 19.81 -0.34 -6.48
C ALA A 33 20.49 -0.81 -5.18
N ASP A 34 21.04 0.15 -4.43
CA ASP A 34 21.72 -0.17 -3.19
C ASP A 34 20.75 -0.67 -2.11
N ASP A 35 21.28 -1.45 -1.16
CA ASP A 35 20.50 -2.05 -0.07
C ASP A 35 19.68 -1.01 0.70
N GLN A 36 20.18 0.22 0.88
CA GLN A 36 19.43 1.24 1.61
C GLN A 36 18.19 1.69 0.83
N THR A 37 18.31 1.86 -0.49
CA THR A 37 17.18 2.16 -1.36
C THR A 37 16.15 1.01 -1.33
N MET A 38 16.60 -0.24 -1.49
CA MET A 38 15.70 -1.40 -1.47
C MET A 38 15.00 -1.60 -0.12
N ASN A 39 15.70 -1.35 0.99
CA ASN A 39 15.11 -1.42 2.33
C ASN A 39 14.01 -0.38 2.50
N LEU A 40 14.24 0.87 2.07
CA LEU A 40 13.24 1.94 2.18
C LEU A 40 11.98 1.65 1.34
N LEU A 41 12.15 1.08 0.15
CA LEU A 41 11.02 0.66 -0.69
C LEU A 41 10.24 -0.48 -0.02
N THR A 42 10.93 -1.48 0.52
CA THR A 42 10.29 -2.60 1.24
C THR A 42 9.52 -2.11 2.48
N GLU A 43 10.07 -1.16 3.23
CA GLU A 43 9.41 -0.54 4.38
C GLU A 43 8.15 0.23 3.95
N ALA A 44 8.23 0.99 2.86
CA ALA A 44 7.08 1.73 2.33
C ALA A 44 5.96 0.79 1.85
N SER A 45 6.29 -0.30 1.16
CA SER A 45 5.30 -1.32 0.77
C SER A 45 4.64 -1.96 1.99
N SER A 46 5.41 -2.25 3.04
CA SER A 46 4.88 -2.83 4.28
C SER A 46 3.94 -1.85 5.00
N ALA A 47 4.26 -0.55 5.01
CA ALA A 47 3.40 0.47 5.58
C ALA A 47 2.07 0.64 4.83
N ILE A 48 2.06 0.41 3.50
CA ILE A 48 0.83 0.38 2.71
C ILE A 48 -0.05 -0.79 3.13
N ASP A 49 0.53 -1.98 3.30
CA ASP A 49 -0.17 -3.17 3.77
C ASP A 49 -0.78 -2.99 5.16
N ASP A 50 0.00 -2.48 6.11
CA ASP A 50 -0.48 -2.18 7.46
C ASP A 50 -1.69 -1.22 7.45
N ALA A 51 -1.65 -0.22 6.56
CA ALA A 51 -2.72 0.76 6.44
C ALA A 51 -3.97 0.19 5.75
N ILE A 52 -3.80 -0.69 4.76
CA ILE A 52 -4.90 -1.43 4.12
C ILE A 52 -5.62 -2.29 5.16
N ASP A 53 -4.87 -3.06 5.96
CA ASP A 53 -5.41 -3.93 7.01
C ASP A 53 -6.19 -3.13 8.05
N CYS A 54 -5.63 -2.01 8.53
CA CYS A 54 -6.32 -1.12 9.46
C CYS A 54 -7.65 -0.56 8.91
N ILE A 55 -7.72 -0.28 7.61
CA ILE A 55 -8.95 0.22 6.96
C ILE A 55 -9.99 -0.90 6.85
N TYR A 56 -9.56 -2.13 6.51
CA TYR A 56 -10.43 -3.30 6.50
C TYR A 56 -11.03 -3.54 7.89
N ASP A 57 -10.20 -3.58 8.93
CA ASP A 57 -10.65 -3.74 10.33
C ASP A 57 -11.64 -2.64 10.74
N ALA A 58 -11.34 -1.38 10.42
CA ALA A 58 -12.22 -0.26 10.73
C ALA A 58 -13.57 -0.33 10.00
N MET A 59 -13.60 -0.93 8.80
CA MET A 59 -14.83 -1.15 8.04
C MET A 59 -15.65 -2.29 8.64
N GLU A 60 -15.02 -3.41 9.00
CA GLU A 60 -15.68 -4.56 9.64
C GLU A 60 -16.29 -4.17 11.00
N MET A 61 -15.57 -3.40 11.82
CA MET A 61 -16.07 -2.91 13.11
C MET A 61 -17.20 -1.87 12.98
N ALA A 62 -17.43 -1.31 11.79
CA ALA A 62 -18.43 -0.29 11.54
C ALA A 62 -19.72 -0.84 10.89
N GLU A 63 -19.79 -2.14 10.62
CA GLU A 63 -20.99 -2.88 10.18
C GLU A 63 -21.87 -3.32 11.37
#